data_AF-X0X640-F1
#
_entry.id   AF-X0X640-F1
#
_cell.length_a   1.000
_cell.length_b   1.000
_cell.length_c   1.000
_cell.angle_alpha   90.00
_cell.angle_beta   90.00
_cell.angle_gamma   90.00
#
_symmetry.space_group_name_H-M   'P 1'
#
loop_
_entity.id
_entity.type
_entity.pdbx_description
1 polymer ?
#
loop_
_entity_poly.entity_id
_entity_poly.type
_entity_poly.pdbx_seq_one_letter_code
_entity_poly.pdbx_strand_id
1 'polypeptide(L)'
;LFQQISNRTALAYELIARERFFEDSPFDTDEILNPEERYNHYQARLRFRQNVGYPWLFYEIWPIAAWTEEQDYEFTPAIRFRLEVVLGDPPKITKLGMK
;
A
#
# COMPACT_ATOMS: atom_id res chain seq x y z
N LEU A 1 7.06 -3.59 6.00
CA LEU A 1 7.84 -4.80 6.35
C LEU A 1 7.05 -6.02 5.84
N PHE A 2 7.68 -7.04 5.24
CA PHE A 2 6.99 -8.28 4.84
C PHE A 2 7.29 -9.40 5.83
N GLN A 3 6.26 -10.12 6.25
CA GLN A 3 6.39 -11.37 6.99
C GLN A 3 6.37 -12.54 6.01
N GLN A 4 7.45 -13.33 6.02
CA GLN A 4 7.56 -14.51 5.17
C GLN A 4 6.78 -15.67 5.81
N ILE A 5 5.74 -16.14 5.13
CA ILE A 5 4.89 -17.26 5.61
C ILE A 5 5.44 -18.60 5.10
N SER A 6 6.04 -18.59 3.91
CA SER A 6 6.64 -19.77 3.28
C SER A 6 7.82 -19.35 2.40
N ASN A 7 8.54 -20.32 1.83
CA ASN A 7 9.63 -20.08 0.88
C ASN A 7 9.19 -19.30 -0.37
N ARG A 8 7.89 -19.32 -0.66
CA ARG A 8 7.31 -18.74 -1.87
C ARG A 8 6.31 -17.63 -1.59
N THR A 9 5.94 -17.40 -0.32
CA THR A 9 4.82 -16.52 0.03
C THR A 9 5.21 -15.57 1.14
N ALA A 10 4.97 -14.29 0.90
CA ALA A 10 5.15 -13.22 1.85
C ALA A 10 3.87 -12.39 1.98
N LEU A 11 3.55 -12.00 3.20
CA LEU A 11 2.41 -11.16 3.53
C LEU A 11 2.92 -9.89 4.21
N ALA A 12 2.39 -8.73 3.83
CA ALA A 12 2.55 -7.49 4.56
C ALA A 12 1.20 -6.87 4.81
N TYR A 13 1.09 -6.13 5.90
CA TYR A 13 -0.06 -5.27 6.20
C TYR A 13 0.47 -3.88 6.56
N GLU A 14 -0.30 -2.86 6.20
CA GLU A 14 0.05 -1.46 6.42
C GLU A 14 -1.22 -0.69 6.76
N LEU A 15 -1.19 0.03 7.88
CA LEU A 15 -2.21 1.00 8.27
C LEU A 15 -1.57 2.38 8.17
N ILE A 16 -2.23 3.28 7.46
CA ILE A 16 -1.76 4.64 7.19
C ILE A 16 -2.83 5.60 7.67
N ALA A 17 -2.45 6.52 8.56
CA ALA A 17 -3.21 7.73 8.83
C ALA A 17 -2.35 8.90 8.32
N ARG A 18 -2.91 9.72 7.44
CA ARG A 18 -2.25 10.90 6.90
C ARG A 18 -3.17 12.10 7.04
N GLU A 19 -2.69 13.11 7.75
CA GLU A 19 -3.27 14.44 7.72
C GLU A 19 -2.65 15.18 6.54
N ARG A 20 -3.47 15.72 5.63
CA ARG A 20 -2.99 16.63 4.58
C ARG A 20 -3.51 18.03 4.87
N PHE A 21 -2.61 19.00 4.78
CA PHE A 21 -2.93 20.42 4.74
C PHE A 21 -2.96 20.80 3.26
N PHE A 22 -4.08 21.33 2.78
CA PHE A 22 -4.09 22.10 1.54
C PHE A 22 -3.66 23.52 1.91
N GLU A 23 -2.61 24.02 1.26
CA GLU A 23 -2.42 25.47 1.09
C GLU A 23 -3.10 25.79 -0.24
N ASP A 24 -4.38 26.11 -0.21
CA ASP A 24 -5.06 26.58 -1.41
C ASP A 24 -4.68 28.06 -1.56
N SER A 25 -3.93 28.39 -2.60
CA SER A 25 -3.54 29.76 -2.98
C SER A 25 -2.42 30.47 -2.18
N PRO A 26 -1.31 30.85 -2.82
CA PRO A 26 -0.31 31.76 -2.22
C PRO A 26 -0.74 33.24 -2.20
N PHE A 27 -2.00 33.56 -2.54
CA PHE A 27 -2.48 34.95 -2.71
C PHE A 27 -3.72 35.32 -1.87
N ASP A 28 -4.38 34.38 -1.18
CA ASP A 28 -5.48 34.72 -0.26
C ASP A 28 -4.96 35.00 1.15
N THR A 29 -5.42 36.10 1.74
CA THR A 29 -4.91 36.61 3.04
C THR A 29 -5.95 36.46 4.16
N ASP A 30 -7.05 35.79 3.87
CA ASP A 30 -8.27 35.66 4.66
C ASP A 30 -8.43 34.27 5.30
N GLU A 31 -7.62 33.28 4.91
CA GLU A 31 -7.59 31.94 5.53
C GLU A 31 -6.83 31.86 6.86
N ILE A 32 -6.20 32.96 7.31
CA ILE A 32 -5.46 32.99 8.60
C ILE A 32 -6.37 32.70 9.81
N LEU A 33 -7.70 32.80 9.67
CA LEU A 33 -8.65 32.61 10.77
C LEU A 33 -9.50 31.32 10.71
N ASN A 34 -9.48 30.54 9.62
CA ASN A 34 -10.25 29.31 9.50
C ASN A 34 -9.36 28.10 9.18
N PRO A 35 -8.81 27.40 10.20
CA PRO A 35 -8.02 26.19 10.01
C PRO A 35 -8.91 24.96 9.71
N GLU A 36 -9.96 25.11 8.89
CA GLU A 36 -11.01 24.12 8.71
C GLU A 36 -10.70 23.05 7.65
N GLU A 37 -9.71 23.27 6.77
CA GLU A 37 -9.36 22.29 5.71
C GLU A 37 -8.28 21.29 6.14
N ARG A 38 -8.53 20.61 7.26
CA ARG A 38 -7.70 19.49 7.72
C ARG A 38 -8.29 18.18 7.24
N TYR A 39 -7.79 17.64 6.13
CA TYR A 39 -8.30 16.37 5.63
C TYR A 39 -7.55 15.18 6.24
N ASN A 40 -8.27 14.32 6.95
CA ASN A 40 -7.78 13.04 7.45
C ASN A 40 -7.98 11.95 6.39
N HIS A 41 -6.89 11.27 6.06
CA HIS A 41 -6.89 10.13 5.16
C HIS A 41 -6.49 8.87 5.93
N TYR A 42 -7.43 7.94 6.09
CA TYR A 42 -7.16 6.64 6.66
C TYR A 42 -7.09 5.59 5.55
N GLN A 43 -6.08 4.73 5.59
CA GLN A 43 -5.90 3.69 4.60
C GLN A 43 -5.38 2.41 5.22
N ALA A 44 -6.13 1.33 5.02
CA ALA A 44 -5.68 -0.02 5.32
C ALA A 44 -5.26 -0.72 4.03
N ARG A 45 -4.10 -1.37 4.05
CA ARG A 45 -3.57 -2.13 2.92
C ARG A 45 -3.12 -3.49 3.38
N LEU A 46 -3.57 -4.53 2.70
CA LEU A 46 -2.97 -5.84 2.78
C LEU A 46 -2.16 -6.07 1.51
N ARG A 47 -1.02 -6.73 1.61
CA ARG A 47 -0.19 -7.06 0.46
C ARG A 47 0.20 -8.51 0.53
N PHE A 48 -0.31 -9.27 -0.42
CA PHE A 48 0.02 -10.68 -0.59
C PHE A 48 0.96 -10.81 -1.78
N ARG A 49 2.16 -11.36 -1.56
CA ARG A 49 3.15 -11.63 -2.59
C ARG A 49 3.43 -13.12 -2.64
N GLN A 50 3.33 -13.72 -3.83
CA GLN A 50 3.68 -15.12 -4.01
C GLN A 50 4.46 -15.36 -5.31
N ASN A 51 5.41 -16.29 -5.25
CA ASN A 51 6.12 -16.83 -6.40
C ASN A 51 5.29 -17.96 -7.05
N VAL A 52 5.13 -17.91 -8.38
CA VAL A 52 4.26 -18.83 -9.16
C VAL A 52 4.87 -20.24 -9.33
N GLY A 53 6.00 -20.53 -8.67
CA GLY A 53 6.73 -21.80 -8.74
C GLY A 53 7.97 -21.71 -9.62
N TYR A 54 8.10 -20.65 -10.42
CA TYR A 54 9.32 -20.30 -11.14
C TYR A 54 10.08 -19.18 -10.41
N PRO A 55 11.40 -19.29 -10.23
CA PRO A 55 12.18 -18.30 -9.49
C PRO A 55 12.16 -16.90 -10.14
N TRP A 56 11.78 -16.81 -11.42
CA TRP A 56 11.69 -15.59 -12.20
C TRP A 56 10.28 -14.98 -12.27
N LEU A 57 9.23 -15.61 -11.71
CA LEU A 57 7.84 -15.14 -11.82
C LEU A 57 7.18 -14.92 -10.47
N PHE A 58 6.71 -13.70 -10.24
CA PHE A 58 6.02 -13.30 -9.01
C PHE A 58 4.71 -12.61 -9.32
N TYR A 59 3.71 -12.86 -8.49
CA TYR A 59 2.47 -12.12 -8.50
C TYR A 59 2.20 -11.52 -7.12
N GLU A 60 1.54 -10.37 -7.13
CA GLU A 60 1.28 -9.60 -5.92
C GLU A 60 -0.11 -8.96 -6.00
N ILE A 61 -0.87 -9.07 -4.91
CA ILE A 61 -2.25 -8.59 -4.79
C ILE A 61 -2.33 -7.67 -3.58
N TRP A 62 -2.91 -6.49 -3.78
CA TRP A 62 -3.05 -5.47 -2.75
C TRP A 62 -4.50 -5.02 -2.66
N PRO A 63 -5.35 -5.64 -1.82
CA PRO A 63 -6.61 -5.02 -1.45
C PRO A 63 -6.31 -3.84 -0.53
N ILE A 64 -6.99 -2.74 -0.81
CA ILE A 64 -6.81 -1.45 -0.21
C ILE A 64 -8.20 -0.96 0.19
N ALA A 65 -8.35 -0.56 1.45
CA ALA A 65 -9.50 0.17 1.94
C ALA A 65 -9.03 1.58 2.30
N ALA A 66 -9.62 2.60 1.68
CA ALA A 66 -9.35 3.98 2.00
C ALA A 66 -10.62 4.67 2.50
N TRP A 67 -10.45 5.61 3.44
CA TRP A 67 -11.46 6.52 3.92
C TRP A 67 -10.86 7.91 3.79
N THR A 68 -11.43 8.72 2.91
CA THR A 68 -10.97 10.07 2.61
C THR A 68 -12.01 11.06 3.09
N GLU A 69 -11.60 12.07 3.87
CA GLU A 69 -12.50 13.13 4.28
C GLU A 69 -13.09 13.93 3.10
N GLU A 70 -12.36 14.04 1.97
CA GLU A 70 -12.88 14.59 0.70
C GLU A 70 -14.14 13.87 0.16
N GLN A 71 -14.41 12.64 0.63
CA GLN A 71 -15.59 11.85 0.28
C GLN A 71 -16.44 11.56 1.52
N ASP A 72 -16.47 12.45 2.52
CA ASP A 72 -17.22 12.25 3.78
C ASP A 72 -16.85 10.95 4.52
N TYR A 73 -15.58 10.52 4.42
CA TYR A 73 -15.11 9.23 4.91
C TYR A 73 -15.87 8.03 4.32
N GLU A 74 -16.36 8.15 3.09
CA GLU A 74 -16.94 7.03 2.36
C GLU A 74 -15.88 5.92 2.16
N PHE A 75 -16.31 4.67 2.30
CA PHE A 75 -15.43 3.52 2.13
C PHE A 75 -15.07 3.36 0.65
N THR A 76 -13.82 3.65 0.30
CA THR A 76 -13.30 3.50 -1.07
C THR A 76 -12.49 2.19 -1.19
N PRO A 77 -13.08 1.10 -1.71
CA PRO A 77 -12.33 -0.12 -1.98
C PRO A 77 -11.46 0.05 -3.22
N ALA A 78 -10.21 -0.38 -3.14
CA ALA A 78 -9.30 -0.45 -4.28
C ALA A 78 -8.55 -1.78 -4.27
N ILE A 79 -8.17 -2.24 -5.46
CA ILE A 79 -7.33 -3.43 -5.60
C ILE A 79 -6.21 -3.14 -6.59
N ARG A 80 -4.99 -3.52 -6.23
CA ARG A 80 -3.83 -3.46 -7.12
C ARG A 80 -3.31 -4.87 -7.38
N PHE A 81 -3.17 -5.18 -8.66
CA PHE A 81 -2.48 -6.37 -9.12
C PHE A 81 -1.12 -5.98 -9.67
N ARG A 82 -0.11 -6.79 -9.36
CA ARG A 82 1.23 -6.65 -9.92
C ARG A 82 1.74 -8.02 -10.33
N LEU A 83 2.16 -8.11 -11.58
CA LEU A 83 2.89 -9.24 -12.11
C LEU A 83 4.33 -8.78 -12.33
N GLU A 84 5.29 -9.53 -11.80
CA GLU A 84 6.71 -9.20 -11.86
C GLU A 84 7.47 -10.37 -12.47
N VAL A 85 8.23 -10.07 -13.52
CA VAL A 85 9.07 -11.01 -14.26
C VAL A 85 10.52 -10.56 -14.11
N VAL A 86 11.38 -11.44 -13.62
CA VAL A 86 12.82 -11.18 -13.45
C VAL A 86 13.58 -11.85 -14.59
N LEU A 87 14.22 -11.06 -15.44
CA LEU A 87 15.08 -11.55 -16.53
C LEU A 87 16.54 -11.45 -16.09
N GLY A 88 17.31 -12.54 -16.22
CA GLY A 88 18.70 -12.62 -15.77
C GLY A 88 18.94 -13.77 -14.81
N ASP A 89 19.78 -13.55 -13.78
CA ASP A 89 20.02 -14.53 -12.71
C ASP A 89 18.85 -14.47 -11.71
N PRO A 90 17.91 -15.42 -11.74
CA PRO A 90 16.70 -15.32 -10.95
C PRO A 90 17.04 -15.58 -9.48
N PRO A 91 16.35 -14.89 -8.54
CA PRO A 91 16.57 -15.10 -7.12
C PRO A 91 16.37 -16.58 -6.78
N LYS A 92 17.40 -17.20 -6.18
CA LYS A 92 17.35 -18.60 -5.77
C LYS A 92 16.19 -18.79 -4.79
N ILE A 93 15.43 -19.86 -4.96
CA ILE A 93 14.37 -20.23 -4.01
C ILE A 93 15.05 -20.57 -2.69
N THR A 94 15.08 -19.62 -1.74
CA THR A 94 15.59 -19.86 -0.40
C THR A 94 14.70 -20.89 0.29
N LYS A 95 15.23 -22.07 0.54
CA LYS A 95 14.60 -23.04 1.42
C LYS A 95 14.72 -22.48 2.85
N LEU A 96 13.63 -22.03 3.48
CA LEU A 96 13.58 -21.98 4.95
C LEU A 96 13.93 -23.39 5.42
N GLY A 97 15.06 -23.51 6.10
CA GLY A 97 15.40 -24.73 6.80
C GLY A 97 14.37 -24.95 7.90
N MET A 98 13.52 -25.97 7.74
CA MET A 98 12.94 -26.65 8.88
C MET A 98 14.06 -27.51 9.46
N LYS A 99 14.65 -27.06 10.56
CA LYS A 99 15.35 -27.93 11.51
C LYS A 99 14.36 -28.38 12.57
#